data_AF-A0A6J4SJ69-F1
#
_entry.id   AF-A0A6J4SJ69-F1
#
_cell.length_a   1.000
_cell.length_b   1.000
_cell.length_c   1.000
_cell.angle_alpha   90.00
_cell.angle_beta   90.00
_cell.angle_gamma   90.00
#
_symmetry.space_group_name_H-M   'P 1'
#
loop_
_entity.id
_entity.type
_entity.pdbx_description
1 polymer ?
#
loop_
_entity_poly.entity_id
_entity_poly.type
_entity_poly.pdbx_seq_one_letter_code
_entity_poly.pdbx_strand_id
1 'polypeptide(L)'
;MSIAVCAVVRDPGPDALAAVQAQSFAPEHLVSHRGSWHDAVAEAPTRDADWLWLLEGDAVPEPGALEALVAPLRDPAGLPAPALLSSRVAASGGGPHPSSTPWIPLLDRAVVIAAAQHRVASLRLARWGSMLVHRNAIAEHGPPLSDFAGGADDLEWTARILREGHGYLVPRSLVTRPAAPGGTVLSADEVRDRVRMLRGERWIAQEPVWFAFMLGVDATREIRAAPRPRTAGRLARGVAAGLASIARG
;
A
#
# COMPACT_ATOMS: atom_id res chain seq x y z
N MET A 1 -5.17 3.96 26.01
CA MET A 1 -5.81 4.88 25.04
C MET A 1 -6.79 4.05 24.21
N SER A 2 -8.00 4.55 23.98
CA SER A 2 -8.92 3.91 23.03
C SER A 2 -8.40 4.21 21.62
N ILE A 3 -8.42 3.23 20.72
CA ILE A 3 -7.99 3.40 19.32
C ILE A 3 -9.26 3.31 18.49
N ALA A 4 -9.71 4.43 17.93
CA ALA A 4 -10.89 4.46 17.06
C ALA A 4 -10.50 4.22 15.60
N VAL A 5 -11.11 3.21 14.97
CA VAL A 5 -10.88 2.76 13.60
C VAL A 5 -12.17 2.84 12.76
N CYS A 6 -12.08 3.54 11.63
CA CYS A 6 -13.07 3.45 10.56
C CYS A 6 -12.56 2.50 9.47
N ALA A 7 -13.24 1.37 9.27
CA ALA A 7 -12.97 0.49 8.14
C ALA A 7 -13.61 1.05 6.86
N VAL A 8 -12.81 1.17 5.80
CA VAL A 8 -13.26 1.58 4.46
C VAL A 8 -12.95 0.44 3.50
N VAL A 9 -13.98 -0.20 2.97
CA VAL A 9 -13.86 -1.30 2.00
C VAL A 9 -14.22 -0.78 0.62
N ARG A 10 -13.25 -0.80 -0.30
CA ARG A 10 -13.43 -0.35 -1.69
C ARG A 10 -13.93 -1.49 -2.56
N ASP A 11 -14.99 -1.25 -3.32
CA ASP A 11 -15.64 -2.23 -4.19
C ASP A 11 -15.91 -3.58 -3.49
N PRO A 12 -16.62 -3.56 -2.34
CA PRO A 12 -16.70 -4.69 -1.43
C PRO A 12 -17.32 -5.94 -2.07
N GLY A 13 -16.59 -7.07 -1.97
CA GLY A 13 -17.16 -8.40 -2.11
C GLY A 13 -17.89 -8.85 -0.83
N PRO A 14 -18.78 -9.86 -0.93
CA PRO A 14 -19.55 -10.35 0.22
C PRO A 14 -18.63 -10.89 1.34
N ASP A 15 -17.57 -11.60 0.96
CA ASP A 15 -16.64 -12.22 1.90
C ASP A 15 -15.82 -11.18 2.68
N ALA A 16 -15.40 -10.10 2.02
CA ALA A 16 -14.63 -9.03 2.65
C ALA A 16 -15.45 -8.30 3.71
N LEU A 17 -16.71 -7.94 3.42
CA LEU A 17 -17.58 -7.29 4.39
C LEU A 17 -17.88 -8.18 5.59
N ALA A 18 -18.23 -9.46 5.35
CA ALA A 18 -18.49 -10.42 6.41
C ALA A 18 -17.25 -10.59 7.32
N ALA A 19 -16.05 -10.66 6.73
CA ALA A 19 -14.80 -10.80 7.47
C ALA A 19 -14.44 -9.56 8.30
N VAL A 20 -14.73 -8.35 7.80
CA VAL A 20 -14.54 -7.10 8.57
C VAL A 20 -15.53 -7.02 9.74
N GLN A 21 -16.78 -7.44 9.54
CA GLN A 21 -17.80 -7.47 10.60
C GLN A 21 -17.49 -8.52 11.68
N ALA A 22 -16.83 -9.63 11.31
CA ALA A 22 -16.49 -10.73 12.20
C ALA A 22 -15.15 -10.56 12.94
N GLN A 23 -14.52 -9.37 12.89
CA GLN A 23 -13.26 -9.13 13.58
C GLN A 23 -13.40 -9.23 15.11
N SER A 24 -12.41 -9.83 15.77
CA SER A 24 -12.34 -9.90 17.24
C SER A 24 -12.27 -8.51 17.89
N PHE A 25 -11.58 -7.59 17.23
CA PHE A 25 -11.60 -6.18 17.51
C PHE A 25 -12.38 -5.48 16.39
N ALA A 26 -13.62 -5.11 16.68
CA ALA A 26 -14.52 -4.51 15.69
C ALA A 26 -14.13 -3.04 15.42
N PRO A 27 -14.09 -2.59 14.15
CA PRO A 27 -14.00 -1.17 13.85
C PRO A 27 -15.28 -0.45 14.29
N GLU A 28 -15.15 0.78 14.79
CA GLU A 28 -16.27 1.62 15.24
C GLU A 28 -17.21 1.97 14.09
N HIS A 29 -16.64 2.14 12.90
CA HIS A 29 -17.38 2.43 11.68
C HIS A 29 -16.95 1.49 10.55
N LEU A 30 -17.92 1.11 9.72
CA LEU A 30 -17.70 0.37 8.49
C LEU A 30 -18.37 1.11 7.34
N VAL A 31 -17.54 1.55 6.39
CA VAL A 31 -17.95 2.28 5.19
C VAL A 31 -17.62 1.45 3.98
N SER A 32 -18.59 1.33 3.08
CA SER A 32 -18.40 0.76 1.75
C SER A 32 -18.29 1.90 0.75
N HIS A 33 -17.27 1.85 -0.11
CA HIS A 33 -17.08 2.84 -1.17
C HIS A 33 -16.98 2.16 -2.53
N ARG A 34 -17.49 2.79 -3.58
CA ARG A 34 -17.36 2.33 -4.97
C ARG A 34 -16.65 3.40 -5.78
N GLY A 35 -15.62 3.00 -6.52
CA GLY A 35 -14.84 3.93 -7.33
C GLY A 35 -13.38 4.00 -6.90
N SER A 36 -12.83 5.21 -6.90
CA SER A 36 -11.40 5.42 -6.75
C SER A 36 -10.96 5.46 -5.28
N TRP A 37 -9.69 5.13 -5.00
CA TRP A 37 -9.12 5.36 -3.67
C TRP A 37 -9.01 6.84 -3.31
N HIS A 38 -8.93 7.72 -4.31
CA HIS A 38 -8.97 9.16 -4.08
C HIS A 38 -10.26 9.57 -3.39
N ASP A 39 -11.40 9.22 -3.98
CA ASP A 39 -12.73 9.56 -3.46
C ASP A 39 -12.98 8.85 -2.13
N ALA A 40 -12.62 7.57 -2.04
CA ALA A 40 -12.76 6.79 -0.81
C ALA A 40 -12.06 7.43 0.40
N VAL A 41 -10.85 7.96 0.20
CA VAL A 41 -10.08 8.61 1.26
C VAL A 41 -10.57 10.04 1.50
N ALA A 42 -10.95 10.78 0.45
CA ALA A 42 -11.44 12.15 0.55
C ALA A 42 -12.77 12.25 1.31
N GLU A 43 -13.65 11.25 1.14
CA GLU A 43 -14.98 11.20 1.74
C GLU A 43 -15.00 10.47 3.09
N ALA A 44 -13.90 9.81 3.48
CA ALA A 44 -13.88 8.97 4.67
C ALA A 44 -14.14 9.78 5.95
N PRO A 45 -14.95 9.25 6.88
CA PRO A 45 -15.29 9.95 8.12
C PRO A 45 -14.10 9.93 9.09
N THR A 46 -13.28 10.98 9.05
CA THR A 46 -12.10 11.13 9.91
C THR A 46 -12.37 11.85 11.23
N ARG A 47 -13.59 12.39 11.42
CA ARG A 47 -13.97 13.14 12.63
C ARG A 47 -14.13 12.26 13.86
N ASP A 48 -14.63 11.03 13.67
CA ASP A 48 -14.97 10.12 14.77
C ASP A 48 -14.00 8.92 14.86
N ALA A 49 -12.98 8.87 14.00
CA ALA A 49 -11.95 7.83 14.00
C ALA A 49 -10.54 8.44 13.98
N ASP A 50 -9.61 7.83 14.71
CA ASP A 50 -8.20 8.21 14.67
C ASP A 50 -7.48 7.55 13.48
N TRP A 51 -7.99 6.40 13.04
CA TRP A 51 -7.38 5.57 11.99
C TRP A 51 -8.40 5.14 10.96
N LEU A 52 -7.96 5.08 9.70
CA LEU A 52 -8.74 4.51 8.61
C LEU A 52 -8.11 3.18 8.21
N TRP A 53 -8.88 2.11 8.30
CA TRP A 53 -8.49 0.80 7.80
C TRP A 53 -9.01 0.61 6.38
N LEU A 54 -8.12 0.77 5.41
CA LEU A 54 -8.41 0.72 3.97
C LEU A 54 -8.23 -0.72 3.47
N LEU A 55 -9.32 -1.36 3.05
CA LEU A 55 -9.31 -2.70 2.46
C LEU A 55 -9.77 -2.69 0.99
N GLU A 56 -9.07 -3.48 0.18
CA GLU A 56 -9.58 -3.87 -1.13
C GLU A 56 -10.77 -4.83 -0.96
N GLY A 57 -11.77 -4.73 -1.83
CA GLY A 57 -12.99 -5.52 -1.72
C GLY A 57 -12.84 -7.03 -1.97
N ASP A 58 -11.69 -7.45 -2.49
CA ASP A 58 -11.28 -8.86 -2.63
C ASP A 58 -10.37 -9.33 -1.49
N ALA A 59 -10.08 -8.47 -0.51
CA ALA A 59 -9.21 -8.77 0.61
C ALA A 59 -10.02 -9.26 1.81
N VAL A 60 -9.75 -10.50 2.22
CA VAL A 60 -10.45 -11.19 3.30
C VAL A 60 -9.52 -11.25 4.51
N PRO A 61 -9.72 -10.37 5.53
CA PRO A 61 -8.93 -10.42 6.76
C PRO A 61 -9.24 -11.67 7.58
N GLU A 62 -8.23 -12.25 8.23
CA GLU A 62 -8.46 -13.23 9.28
C GLU A 62 -9.19 -12.60 10.48
N PRO A 63 -9.91 -13.37 11.32
CA PRO A 63 -10.71 -12.80 12.42
C PRO A 63 -9.94 -11.91 13.40
N GLY A 64 -8.64 -12.13 13.59
CA GLY A 64 -7.78 -11.32 14.47
C GLY A 64 -6.91 -10.30 13.73
N ALA A 65 -7.15 -10.05 12.45
CA ALA A 65 -6.26 -9.25 11.62
C ALA A 65 -6.20 -7.79 12.08
N LEU A 66 -7.34 -7.16 12.38
CA LEU A 66 -7.35 -5.77 12.85
C LEU A 66 -6.76 -5.66 14.26
N GLU A 67 -7.10 -6.59 15.15
CA GLU A 67 -6.52 -6.63 16.51
C GLU A 67 -4.99 -6.71 16.47
N ALA A 68 -4.46 -7.58 15.61
CA ALA A 68 -3.02 -7.68 15.39
C ALA A 68 -2.45 -6.41 14.77
N LEU A 69 -3.17 -5.78 13.83
CA LEU A 69 -2.73 -4.57 13.13
C LEU A 69 -2.59 -3.38 14.08
N VAL A 70 -3.50 -3.22 15.04
CA VAL A 70 -3.46 -2.13 16.04
C VAL A 70 -2.57 -2.44 17.24
N ALA A 71 -2.08 -3.67 17.39
CA ALA A 71 -1.25 -4.07 18.53
C ALA A 71 -0.01 -3.18 18.74
N PRO A 72 0.75 -2.78 17.69
CA PRO A 72 1.89 -1.87 17.84
C PRO A 72 1.50 -0.46 18.31
N LEU A 73 0.23 -0.07 18.22
CA LEU A 73 -0.25 1.22 18.74
C LEU A 73 -0.55 1.16 20.24
N ARG A 74 -0.95 0.00 20.74
CA ARG A 74 -1.27 -0.22 22.17
C ARG A 74 -0.01 -0.41 22.99
N ASP A 75 0.94 -1.15 22.43
CA ASP A 75 2.25 -1.39 23.01
C ASP A 75 3.33 -1.06 21.96
N PRO A 76 3.68 0.23 21.82
CA PRO A 76 4.68 0.65 20.84
C PRO A 76 6.07 0.11 21.19
N ALA A 77 6.31 -0.30 22.45
CA ALA A 77 7.57 -0.86 22.91
C ALA A 77 8.83 -0.03 22.54
N GLY A 78 8.70 1.28 22.31
CA GLY A 78 9.79 2.18 21.89
C GLY A 78 9.86 2.44 20.38
N LEU A 79 8.97 1.86 19.58
CA LEU A 79 8.78 2.25 18.18
C LEU A 79 8.34 3.71 18.08
N PRO A 80 8.89 4.49 17.14
CA PRO A 80 8.30 5.76 16.73
C PRO A 80 6.83 5.60 16.37
N ALA A 81 6.04 6.64 16.66
CA ALA A 81 4.62 6.64 16.35
C ALA A 81 4.40 6.45 14.83
N PRO A 82 3.68 5.40 14.39
CA PRO A 82 3.44 5.20 12.97
C PRO A 82 2.42 6.20 12.42
N ALA A 83 2.61 6.59 11.17
CA ALA A 83 1.60 7.23 10.33
C ALA A 83 0.80 6.18 9.53
N LEU A 84 1.40 5.01 9.29
CA LEU A 84 0.83 3.94 8.47
C LEU A 84 1.22 2.56 8.99
N LEU A 85 0.27 1.62 9.03
CA LEU A 85 0.51 0.20 9.27
C LEU A 85 -0.04 -0.62 8.10
N SER A 86 0.61 -1.71 7.75
CA SER A 86 0.14 -2.62 6.69
C SER A 86 -0.01 -4.03 7.24
N SER A 87 -1.07 -4.73 6.85
CA SER A 87 -1.17 -6.18 7.07
C SER A 87 -0.22 -6.94 6.14
N ARG A 88 0.10 -8.18 6.52
CA ARG A 88 0.64 -9.17 5.59
C ARG A 88 -0.50 -9.67 4.70
N VAL A 89 -0.42 -9.32 3.41
CA VAL A 89 -1.39 -9.80 2.42
C VAL A 89 -0.83 -11.01 1.70
N ALA A 90 -1.49 -12.16 1.87
CA ALA A 90 -1.15 -13.41 1.23
C ALA A 90 -2.05 -13.68 0.02
N ALA A 91 -1.50 -14.29 -1.02
CA ALA A 91 -2.31 -14.94 -2.04
C ALA A 91 -2.96 -16.20 -1.45
N SER A 92 -4.07 -16.68 -2.03
CA SER A 92 -4.74 -17.92 -1.59
C SER A 92 -3.82 -19.15 -1.54
N GLY A 93 -2.66 -19.13 -2.22
CA GLY A 93 -1.61 -20.16 -2.14
C GLY A 93 -0.58 -19.97 -1.00
N GLY A 94 -0.78 -19.01 -0.10
CA GLY A 94 0.05 -18.77 1.10
C GLY A 94 1.27 -17.85 0.92
N GLY A 95 1.75 -17.66 -0.31
CA GLY A 95 2.83 -16.72 -0.64
C GLY A 95 2.39 -15.25 -0.55
N PRO A 96 3.34 -14.29 -0.54
CA PRO A 96 3.00 -12.87 -0.57
C PRO A 96 2.22 -12.52 -1.84
N HIS A 97 1.17 -11.71 -1.70
CA HIS A 97 0.39 -11.28 -2.86
C HIS A 97 1.22 -10.27 -3.70
N PRO A 98 1.45 -10.50 -5.01
CA PRO A 98 2.37 -9.67 -5.77
C PRO A 98 1.97 -8.19 -5.84
N SER A 99 0.67 -7.88 -5.91
CA SER A 99 0.18 -6.51 -5.94
C SER A 99 0.10 -5.83 -4.57
N SER A 100 0.32 -6.54 -3.47
CA SER A 100 0.24 -6.03 -2.09
C SER A 100 1.59 -6.12 -1.35
N THR A 101 2.67 -6.45 -2.05
CA THR A 101 3.99 -6.62 -1.44
C THR A 101 4.57 -5.24 -1.08
N PRO A 102 4.88 -4.98 0.19
CA PRO A 102 5.43 -3.70 0.61
C PRO A 102 6.90 -3.55 0.23
N TRP A 103 7.38 -2.32 0.29
CA TRP A 103 8.79 -1.98 0.08
C TRP A 103 9.41 -1.57 1.41
N ILE A 104 10.52 -2.21 1.76
CA ILE A 104 11.26 -1.96 3.00
C ILE A 104 12.32 -0.88 2.73
N PRO A 105 12.54 0.11 3.62
CA PRO A 105 13.62 1.08 3.47
C PRO A 105 14.97 0.35 3.59
N LEU A 106 15.75 0.31 2.51
CA LEU A 106 17.07 -0.32 2.51
C LEU A 106 18.19 0.58 3.03
N LEU A 107 17.93 1.89 3.07
CA LEU A 107 18.94 2.90 3.35
C LEU A 107 19.01 3.30 4.83
N ASP A 108 17.99 2.98 5.63
CA ASP A 108 17.98 3.20 7.08
C ASP A 108 17.98 1.87 7.85
N ARG A 109 19.20 1.34 8.06
CA ARG A 109 19.39 0.05 8.74
C ARG A 109 19.00 0.11 10.22
N ALA A 110 19.13 1.27 10.87
CA ALA A 110 18.80 1.41 12.27
C ALA A 110 17.29 1.26 12.49
N VAL A 111 16.49 1.92 11.64
CA VAL A 111 15.02 1.79 11.66
C VAL A 111 14.59 0.36 11.32
N VAL A 112 15.22 -0.31 10.36
CA VAL A 112 14.93 -1.72 10.03
C VAL A 112 15.21 -2.65 11.21
N ILE A 113 16.36 -2.51 11.87
CA ILE A 113 16.75 -3.37 13.00
C ILE A 113 15.82 -3.13 14.19
N ALA A 114 15.52 -1.87 14.51
CA ALA A 114 14.60 -1.52 15.58
C ALA A 114 13.20 -2.12 15.32
N ALA A 115 12.66 -1.95 14.11
CA ALA A 115 11.38 -2.56 13.73
C ALA A 115 11.38 -4.09 13.94
N ALA A 116 12.44 -4.76 13.51
CA ALA A 116 12.57 -6.21 13.62
C ALA A 116 12.59 -6.70 15.08
N GLN A 117 13.20 -5.95 16.00
CA GLN A 117 13.18 -6.26 17.44
C GLN A 117 11.74 -6.30 18.00
N HIS A 118 10.83 -5.52 17.41
CA HIS A 118 9.41 -5.48 17.75
C HIS A 118 8.55 -6.38 16.85
N ARG A 119 9.17 -7.31 16.11
CA ARG A 119 8.50 -8.27 15.20
C ARG A 119 7.62 -7.60 14.13
N VAL A 120 7.96 -6.37 13.76
CA VAL A 120 7.39 -5.65 12.61
C VAL A 120 8.50 -5.38 11.60
N ALA A 121 8.14 -4.99 10.37
CA ALA A 121 9.12 -4.53 9.39
C ALA A 121 8.82 -3.09 9.00
N SER A 122 9.83 -2.22 8.97
CA SER A 122 9.65 -0.85 8.53
C SER A 122 9.20 -0.79 7.06
N LEU A 123 8.31 0.14 6.76
CA LEU A 123 7.78 0.40 5.42
C LEU A 123 8.37 1.68 4.87
N ARG A 124 8.71 1.64 3.58
CA ARG A 124 8.97 2.83 2.78
C ARG A 124 7.82 3.12 1.83
N LEU A 125 7.25 2.08 1.23
CA LEU A 125 6.06 2.13 0.39
C LEU A 125 5.14 0.98 0.79
N ALA A 126 3.84 1.23 0.77
CA ALA A 126 2.83 0.20 0.93
C ALA A 126 1.95 0.15 -0.31
N ARG A 127 1.31 -1.00 -0.52
CA ARG A 127 0.41 -1.26 -1.64
C ARG A 127 -1.00 -1.48 -1.12
N TRP A 128 -2.01 -1.29 -1.98
CA TRP A 128 -3.40 -1.58 -1.62
C TRP A 128 -3.60 -3.05 -1.20
N GLY A 129 -4.61 -3.28 -0.36
CA GLY A 129 -5.00 -4.60 0.14
C GLY A 129 -5.55 -4.50 1.56
N SER A 130 -4.70 -4.09 2.50
CA SER A 130 -5.07 -3.80 3.88
C SER A 130 -4.02 -2.88 4.51
N MET A 131 -4.36 -1.60 4.66
CA MET A 131 -3.52 -0.60 5.31
C MET A 131 -4.32 0.22 6.32
N LEU A 132 -3.69 0.55 7.45
CA LEU A 132 -4.25 1.39 8.49
C LEU A 132 -3.50 2.73 8.48
N VAL A 133 -4.19 3.83 8.19
CA VAL A 133 -3.58 5.16 8.02
C VAL A 133 -4.11 6.11 9.08
N HIS A 134 -3.22 6.83 9.74
CA HIS A 134 -3.61 7.78 10.78
C HIS A 134 -4.27 9.02 10.16
N ARG A 135 -5.33 9.54 10.78
CA ARG A 135 -6.07 10.71 10.25
C ARG A 135 -5.18 11.94 10.03
N ASN A 136 -4.14 12.14 10.85
CA ASN A 136 -3.25 13.29 10.68
C ASN A 136 -2.43 13.18 9.39
N ALA A 137 -2.02 11.97 8.99
CA ALA A 137 -1.32 11.77 7.73
C ALA A 137 -2.23 12.10 6.54
N ILE A 138 -3.53 11.79 6.65
CA ILE A 138 -4.53 12.15 5.63
C ILE A 138 -4.77 13.65 5.63
N ALA A 139 -4.87 14.30 6.80
CA ALA A 139 -5.05 15.74 6.89
C ALA A 139 -3.85 16.52 6.33
N GLU A 140 -2.64 16.02 6.55
CA GLU A 140 -1.39 16.66 6.10
C GLU A 140 -1.13 16.45 4.61
N HIS A 141 -1.34 15.23 4.11
CA HIS A 141 -0.98 14.88 2.74
C HIS A 141 -2.19 14.80 1.79
N GLY A 142 -3.42 14.86 2.29
CA GLY A 142 -4.62 14.65 1.48
C GLY A 142 -4.75 13.21 0.95
N PRO A 143 -5.71 12.96 0.05
CA PRO A 143 -5.91 11.64 -0.56
C PRO A 143 -4.79 11.27 -1.57
N PRO A 144 -4.77 10.01 -2.06
CA PRO A 144 -3.96 9.61 -3.21
C PRO A 144 -4.23 10.50 -4.43
N LEU A 145 -3.21 10.83 -5.21
CA LEU A 145 -3.39 11.66 -6.39
C LEU A 145 -4.13 10.89 -7.50
N SER A 146 -5.25 11.45 -7.99
CA SER A 146 -6.04 10.89 -9.08
C SER A 146 -5.23 10.64 -10.35
N ASP A 147 -4.20 11.46 -10.59
CA ASP A 147 -3.29 11.38 -11.73
C ASP A 147 -2.39 10.13 -11.74
N PHE A 148 -2.38 9.34 -10.65
CA PHE A 148 -1.65 8.09 -10.49
C PHE A 148 -2.54 6.84 -10.43
N ALA A 149 -3.84 6.98 -10.74
CA ALA A 149 -4.82 5.88 -10.74
C ALA A 149 -4.52 4.76 -11.76
N GLY A 150 -3.44 4.89 -12.56
CA GLY A 150 -2.94 3.85 -13.46
C GLY A 150 -2.25 2.67 -12.77
N GLY A 151 -2.24 2.62 -11.44
CA GLY A 151 -1.73 1.50 -10.64
C GLY A 151 -0.54 1.83 -9.73
N ALA A 152 -0.22 3.11 -9.53
CA ALA A 152 0.85 3.56 -8.64
C ALA A 152 0.40 4.65 -7.65
N ASP A 153 -0.91 4.84 -7.47
CA ASP A 153 -1.51 5.79 -6.54
C ASP A 153 -1.20 5.45 -5.08
N ASP A 154 -1.20 4.17 -4.70
CA ASP A 154 -0.71 3.70 -3.39
C ASP A 154 0.76 4.05 -3.18
N LEU A 155 1.62 3.74 -4.14
CA LEU A 155 3.04 4.00 -4.06
C LEU A 155 3.31 5.50 -3.94
N GLU A 156 2.61 6.31 -4.73
CA GLU A 156 2.70 7.77 -4.69
C GLU A 156 2.31 8.32 -3.31
N TRP A 157 1.13 7.91 -2.84
CA TRP A 157 0.56 8.43 -1.61
C TRP A 157 1.38 8.02 -0.39
N THR A 158 1.73 6.74 -0.31
CA THR A 158 2.56 6.22 0.78
C THR A 158 3.98 6.75 0.71
N ALA A 159 4.50 7.06 -0.49
CA ALA A 159 5.79 7.74 -0.62
C ALA A 159 5.80 9.10 0.08
N ARG A 160 4.73 9.89 -0.08
CA ARG A 160 4.57 11.19 0.57
C ARG A 160 4.42 11.07 2.08
N ILE A 161 3.52 10.19 2.54
CA ILE A 161 3.28 9.96 3.98
C ILE A 161 4.57 9.51 4.70
N LEU A 162 5.28 8.55 4.11
CA LEU A 162 6.45 7.92 4.73
C LEU A 162 7.77 8.63 4.41
N ARG A 163 7.72 9.82 3.80
CA ARG A 163 8.92 10.67 3.64
C ARG A 163 9.37 11.23 4.99
N GLU A 164 8.42 11.61 5.83
CA GLU A 164 8.69 12.16 7.18
C GLU A 164 8.04 11.35 8.29
N GLY A 165 7.03 10.53 7.96
CA GLY A 165 6.39 9.61 8.88
C GLY A 165 7.05 8.23 8.97
N HIS A 166 6.64 7.46 9.97
CA HIS A 166 7.05 6.06 10.13
C HIS A 166 5.94 5.11 9.70
N GLY A 167 6.33 4.00 9.06
CA GLY A 167 5.38 2.97 8.65
C GLY A 167 5.87 1.58 9.01
N TYR A 168 4.94 0.67 9.33
CA TYR A 168 5.30 -0.72 9.65
C TYR A 168 4.36 -1.76 9.03
N LEU A 169 4.95 -2.81 8.44
CA LEU A 169 4.29 -4.06 8.12
C LEU A 169 4.15 -4.85 9.42
N VAL A 170 2.94 -5.31 9.71
CA VAL A 170 2.62 -6.13 10.88
C VAL A 170 2.38 -7.57 10.43
N PRO A 171 3.37 -8.48 10.52
CA PRO A 171 3.27 -9.82 9.94
C PRO A 171 2.15 -10.68 10.54
N ARG A 172 1.77 -10.40 11.78
CA ARG A 172 0.69 -11.10 12.50
C ARG A 172 -0.72 -10.68 12.05
N SER A 173 -0.86 -9.53 11.39
CA SER A 173 -2.12 -9.13 10.78
C SER A 173 -2.19 -9.76 9.39
N LEU A 174 -2.98 -10.82 9.24
CA LEU A 174 -3.04 -11.61 8.01
C LEU A 174 -4.33 -11.34 7.25
N VAL A 175 -4.17 -11.07 5.96
CA VAL A 175 -5.27 -10.85 5.02
C VAL A 175 -5.01 -11.70 3.78
N THR A 176 -6.03 -12.37 3.26
CA THR A 176 -5.91 -13.20 2.06
C THR A 176 -6.60 -12.53 0.87
N ARG A 177 -5.97 -12.58 -0.30
CA ARG A 177 -6.58 -12.16 -1.57
C ARG A 177 -6.55 -13.31 -2.59
N PRO A 178 -7.55 -13.40 -3.49
CA PRO A 178 -7.47 -14.29 -4.64
C PRO A 178 -6.19 -14.05 -5.42
N ALA A 179 -5.52 -15.12 -5.84
CA ALA A 179 -4.39 -14.98 -6.75
C ALA A 179 -4.89 -14.37 -8.08
N ALA A 180 -4.26 -13.29 -8.54
CA ALA A 180 -4.57 -12.72 -9.85
C ALA A 180 -4.37 -13.79 -10.94
N PRO A 181 -5.40 -14.16 -11.74
CA PRO A 181 -5.25 -15.16 -12.79
C PRO A 181 -4.25 -14.65 -13.84
N GLY A 182 -3.10 -15.33 -13.96
CA GLY A 182 -1.98 -14.92 -14.82
C GLY A 182 -0.89 -14.07 -14.15
N GLY A 183 -1.01 -13.82 -12.83
CA GLY A 183 -0.09 -12.95 -12.08
C GLY A 183 -0.46 -11.46 -12.20
N THR A 184 0.26 -10.61 -11.47
CA THR A 184 0.11 -9.14 -11.61
C THR A 184 0.83 -8.71 -12.88
N VAL A 185 0.06 -8.36 -13.92
CA VAL A 185 0.57 -7.88 -15.20
C VAL A 185 0.95 -6.41 -15.05
N LEU A 186 2.24 -6.11 -15.19
CA LEU A 186 2.72 -4.72 -15.16
C LEU A 186 2.18 -3.96 -16.40
N SER A 187 1.24 -3.06 -16.15
CA SER A 187 0.52 -2.29 -17.18
C SER A 187 1.39 -1.15 -17.73
N ALA A 188 1.03 -0.61 -18.91
CA ALA A 188 1.74 0.55 -19.45
C ALA A 188 1.53 1.80 -18.58
N ASP A 189 0.33 1.96 -18.00
CA ASP A 189 -0.02 3.08 -17.15
C ASP A 189 0.72 3.02 -15.81
N GLU A 190 0.84 1.83 -15.21
CA GLU A 190 1.62 1.65 -13.98
C GLU A 190 3.10 1.95 -14.23
N VAL A 191 3.67 1.50 -15.36
CA VAL A 191 5.06 1.84 -15.73
C VAL A 191 5.21 3.34 -15.93
N ARG A 192 4.29 3.98 -16.65
CA ARG A 192 4.28 5.43 -16.86
C ARG A 192 4.28 6.16 -15.52
N ASP A 193 3.41 5.76 -14.61
CA ASP A 193 3.23 6.43 -13.32
C ASP A 193 4.42 6.19 -12.40
N ARG A 194 4.97 4.97 -12.33
CA ARG A 194 6.24 4.70 -11.63
C ARG A 194 7.41 5.49 -12.22
N VAL A 195 7.49 5.64 -13.55
CA VAL A 195 8.50 6.52 -14.16
C VAL A 195 8.29 7.98 -13.76
N ARG A 196 7.05 8.49 -13.78
CA ARG A 196 6.72 9.85 -13.30
C ARG A 196 7.08 10.05 -11.84
N MET A 197 6.98 9.01 -11.01
CA MET A 197 7.40 9.08 -9.62
C MET A 197 8.89 9.34 -9.47
N LEU A 198 9.77 8.94 -10.40
CA LEU A 198 11.22 9.17 -10.30
C LEU A 198 11.61 10.66 -10.20
N ARG A 199 10.69 11.58 -10.51
CA ARG A 199 10.85 13.01 -10.24
C ARG A 199 9.96 13.50 -9.09
N GLY A 200 10.48 14.47 -8.36
CA GLY A 200 9.76 15.22 -7.33
C GLY A 200 10.32 14.98 -5.92
N GLU A 201 9.83 15.76 -4.97
CA GLU A 201 10.31 15.84 -3.58
C GLU A 201 9.83 14.67 -2.69
N ARG A 202 9.32 13.59 -3.30
CA ARG A 202 8.67 12.45 -2.59
C ARG A 202 9.67 11.45 -2.05
N TRP A 203 10.94 11.59 -2.44
CA TRP A 203 12.02 10.64 -2.17
C TRP A 203 13.11 11.24 -1.32
N ILE A 204 13.81 10.38 -0.60
CA ILE A 204 14.96 10.73 0.21
C ILE A 204 16.20 10.11 -0.44
N ALA A 205 17.27 10.91 -0.57
CA ALA A 205 18.58 10.45 -1.00
C ALA A 205 18.56 9.59 -2.28
N GLN A 206 18.97 8.31 -2.18
CA GLN A 206 19.15 7.40 -3.31
C GLN A 206 17.92 6.53 -3.64
N GLU A 207 16.79 6.77 -2.96
CA GLU A 207 15.55 6.02 -3.20
C GLU A 207 15.06 6.04 -4.66
N PRO A 208 15.18 7.12 -5.44
CA PRO A 208 14.76 7.10 -6.85
C PRO A 208 15.54 6.08 -7.68
N VAL A 209 16.84 5.90 -7.41
CA VAL A 209 17.69 4.93 -8.11
C VAL A 209 17.24 3.51 -7.77
N TRP A 210 16.99 3.23 -6.49
CA TRP A 210 16.44 1.95 -6.06
C TRP A 210 15.05 1.69 -6.65
N PHE A 211 14.20 2.71 -6.70
CA PHE A 211 12.87 2.62 -7.30
C PHE A 211 12.90 2.30 -8.78
N ALA A 212 13.80 2.95 -9.53
CA ALA A 212 14.06 2.65 -10.93
C ALA A 212 14.59 1.22 -11.13
N PHE A 213 15.52 0.77 -10.27
CA PHE A 213 16.05 -0.60 -10.31
C PHE A 213 14.93 -1.63 -10.12
N MET A 214 14.08 -1.45 -9.10
CA MET A 214 12.97 -2.35 -8.83
C MET A 214 11.95 -2.38 -9.96
N LEU A 215 11.65 -1.23 -10.59
CA LEU A 215 10.85 -1.19 -11.81
C LEU A 215 11.48 -2.02 -12.94
N GLY A 216 12.81 -1.95 -13.09
CA GLY A 216 13.55 -2.77 -14.05
C GLY A 216 13.47 -4.27 -13.73
N VAL A 217 13.54 -4.66 -12.46
CA VAL A 217 13.37 -6.05 -12.01
C VAL A 217 11.96 -6.56 -12.35
N ASP A 218 10.92 -5.78 -12.05
CA ASP A 218 9.53 -6.14 -12.32
C ASP A 218 9.27 -6.27 -13.83
N ALA A 219 9.76 -5.30 -14.62
CA ALA A 219 9.71 -5.35 -16.08
C ALA A 219 10.43 -6.58 -16.65
N THR A 220 11.59 -6.94 -16.10
CA THR A 220 12.35 -8.11 -16.54
C THR A 220 11.63 -9.41 -16.20
N ARG A 221 11.01 -9.51 -15.02
CA ARG A 221 10.19 -10.66 -14.62
C ARG A 221 9.01 -10.84 -15.57
N GLU A 222 8.31 -9.75 -15.88
CA GLU A 222 7.18 -9.75 -16.82
C GLU A 222 7.60 -10.22 -18.23
N ILE A 223 8.72 -9.71 -18.74
CA ILE A 223 9.27 -10.14 -20.04
C ILE A 223 9.65 -11.62 -20.03
N ARG A 224 10.26 -12.11 -18.95
CA ARG A 224 10.63 -13.54 -18.83
C ARG A 224 9.42 -14.45 -18.70
N ALA A 225 8.38 -14.02 -18.00
CA ALA A 225 7.13 -14.77 -17.85
C ALA A 225 6.33 -14.84 -19.16
N ALA A 226 6.36 -13.77 -19.95
CA ALA A 226 5.66 -13.68 -21.23
C ALA A 226 6.56 -13.03 -22.31
N PRO A 227 7.52 -13.79 -22.90
CA PRO A 227 8.50 -13.28 -23.86
C PRO A 227 7.86 -13.05 -25.24
N ARG A 228 6.99 -12.05 -25.32
CA ARG A 228 6.29 -11.64 -26.54
C ARG A 228 6.70 -10.20 -26.89
N PRO A 229 6.85 -9.85 -28.18
CA PRO A 229 7.14 -8.47 -28.60
C PRO A 229 6.13 -7.45 -28.07
N ARG A 230 4.85 -7.87 -27.91
CA ARG A 230 3.79 -7.06 -27.32
C ARG A 230 4.05 -6.69 -25.86
N THR A 231 4.67 -7.57 -25.07
CA THR A 231 5.03 -7.31 -23.67
C THR A 231 6.08 -6.22 -23.60
N ALA A 232 7.18 -6.36 -24.34
CA ALA A 232 8.24 -5.36 -24.40
C ALA A 232 7.72 -4.00 -24.94
N GLY A 233 6.90 -4.02 -25.99
CA GLY A 233 6.27 -2.81 -26.53
C GLY A 233 5.31 -2.12 -25.56
N ARG A 234 4.60 -2.86 -24.71
CA ARG A 234 3.75 -2.28 -23.64
C ARG A 234 4.59 -1.55 -22.61
N LEU A 235 5.65 -2.19 -22.11
CA LEU A 235 6.55 -1.61 -21.10
C LEU A 235 7.29 -0.38 -21.66
N ALA A 236 7.82 -0.47 -22.89
CA ALA A 236 8.52 0.63 -23.55
C ALA A 236 7.59 1.86 -23.76
N ARG A 237 6.33 1.64 -24.14
CA ARG A 237 5.34 2.72 -24.24
C ARG A 237 5.09 3.39 -22.89
N GLY A 238 4.98 2.61 -21.82
CA GLY A 238 4.86 3.16 -20.46
C GLY A 238 6.05 4.05 -20.09
N VAL A 239 7.27 3.57 -20.32
CA VAL A 239 8.50 4.35 -20.05
C VAL A 239 8.53 5.64 -20.87
N ALA A 240 8.28 5.55 -22.18
CA ALA A 240 8.28 6.72 -23.07
C ALA A 240 7.22 7.75 -22.65
N ALA A 241 6.01 7.31 -22.31
CA ALA A 241 4.95 8.18 -21.82
C ALA A 241 5.32 8.85 -20.49
N GLY A 242 5.94 8.11 -19.56
CA GLY A 242 6.40 8.63 -18.27
C GLY A 242 7.48 9.70 -18.43
N LEU A 243 8.50 9.42 -19.25
CA LEU A 243 9.57 10.37 -19.57
C LEU A 243 9.04 11.63 -20.27
N ALA A 244 8.09 11.47 -21.20
CA ALA A 244 7.48 12.61 -21.90
C ALA A 244 6.64 13.47 -20.95
N SER A 245 5.91 12.87 -20.00
CA SER A 245 5.20 13.62 -18.95
C SER A 245 6.18 14.39 -18.06
N ILE A 246 7.28 13.75 -17.71
CA ILE A 246 8.36 14.31 -16.92
C ILE A 246 8.99 15.53 -17.61
N ALA A 247 9.17 15.50 -18.93
CA ALA A 247 9.79 16.59 -19.69
C ALA A 247 8.87 17.81 -19.90
N ARG A 248 7.56 17.68 -19.68
CA ARG A 248 6.57 18.75 -19.88
C ARG A 248 6.19 19.50 -18.61
N GLY A 249 6.59 19.02 -17.44
CA GLY A 249 6.39 19.66 -16.14
C GLY A 249 7.71 20.11 -15.56
#